data_AF-A0A924P6P2-F1
#
_entry.id   AF-A0A924P6P2-F1
#
_cell.length_a   1.000
_cell.length_b   1.000
_cell.length_c   1.000
_cell.angle_alpha   90.00
_cell.angle_beta   90.00
_cell.angle_gamma   90.00
#
_symmetry.space_group_name_H-M   'P 1'
#
loop_
_entity.id
_entity.type
_entity.pdbx_description
1 polymer ?
#
loop_
_entity_poly.entity_id
_entity_poly.type
_entity_poly.pdbx_seq_one_letter_code
_entity_poly.pdbx_strand_id
1 'polypeptide(L)' 'MNKLGNYVTGKWITGDGDGQQLYNAVTGEAIASASAKGLDFAAITSYARKTGNPALRKMTFHERGNMLKALA' A
#
# COMPACT_ATOMS: atom_id res chain seq x y z
N MET A 1 -17.79 7.19 7.72
CA MET A 1 -16.39 7.57 7.41
C MET A 1 -15.69 6.33 6.85
N ASN A 2 -15.08 6.40 5.67
CA ASN A 2 -14.38 5.23 5.11
C ASN A 2 -12.96 5.12 5.70
N LYS A 3 -12.55 3.93 6.12
CA LYS A 3 -11.20 3.68 6.62
C LYS A 3 -10.35 3.04 5.52
N LEU A 4 -9.25 3.69 5.19
CA LEU A 4 -8.38 3.26 4.10
C LEU A 4 -7.66 1.96 4.47
N GLY A 5 -7.68 1.01 3.53
CA GLY A 5 -6.94 -0.24 3.64
C GLY A 5 -5.47 -0.09 3.25
N ASN A 6 -4.63 -0.96 3.80
CA ASN A 6 -3.23 -1.11 3.45
C ASN A 6 -3.08 -2.40 2.63
N TYR A 7 -2.55 -2.32 1.41
CA TYR A 7 -2.25 -3.52 0.61
C TYR A 7 -0.86 -4.04 0.95
N VAL A 8 -0.80 -5.05 1.82
CA VAL A 8 0.46 -5.60 2.34
C VAL A 8 0.39 -7.11 2.39
N THR A 9 1.53 -7.80 2.24
CA THR A 9 1.61 -9.28 2.24
C THR A 9 0.68 -9.94 1.19
N GLY A 10 0.36 -9.24 0.09
CA GLY A 10 -0.50 -9.73 -0.99
C GLY A 10 -2.01 -9.66 -0.71
N LYS A 11 -2.44 -8.89 0.30
CA LYS A 11 -3.87 -8.73 0.65
C LYS A 11 -4.17 -7.35 1.23
N TRP A 12 -5.44 -6.96 1.20
CA TRP A 12 -5.91 -5.73 1.85
C TRP A 12 -6.12 -5.96 3.35
N ILE A 13 -5.56 -5.09 4.19
CA ILE A 13 -5.65 -5.14 5.65
C ILE A 13 -5.90 -3.73 6.20
N THR A 14 -6.84 -3.58 7.12
CA THR A 14 -7.05 -2.33 7.87
C THR A 14 -6.12 -2.27 9.08
N GLY A 15 -5.46 -1.14 9.34
CA GLY A 15 -4.73 -0.95 10.59
C GLY A 15 -5.67 -0.79 11.79
N ASP A 16 -5.16 -0.88 13.01
CA ASP A 16 -5.94 -0.81 14.25
C ASP A 16 -6.37 0.63 14.61
N GLY A 17 -7.37 0.75 15.49
CA GLY A 17 -7.88 2.03 16.03
C GLY A 17 -8.62 2.91 15.02
N ASP A 18 -9.01 4.12 15.40
CA ASP A 18 -9.79 5.01 14.51
C ASP A 18 -8.95 5.65 13.39
N GLY A 19 -7.63 5.72 13.60
CA GLY A 19 -6.68 6.31 12.66
C GLY A 19 -6.69 7.84 12.62
N GLN A 20 -5.84 8.40 11.77
CA GLN A 20 -5.79 9.82 11.47
C GLN A 20 -6.95 10.18 10.55
N GLN A 21 -7.75 11.18 10.90
CA GLN A 21 -8.76 11.74 10.01
C GLN A 21 -8.08 12.52 8.87
N LEU A 22 -8.57 12.31 7.65
CA LEU A 22 -8.18 13.01 6.44
C LEU A 22 -9.32 13.95 6.04
N TYR A 23 -8.98 15.17 5.66
CA TYR A 23 -9.95 16.24 5.42
C TYR A 23 -9.89 16.73 3.97
N ASN A 24 -11.03 17.17 3.46
CA ASN A 24 -11.11 17.96 2.25
C ASN A 24 -10.36 19.28 2.45
N ALA A 25 -9.40 19.59 1.58
CA ALA A 25 -8.54 20.77 1.71
C ALA A 25 -9.28 22.10 1.48
N VAL A 26 -10.47 22.08 0.88
CA VAL A 26 -11.30 23.27 0.59
C VAL A 26 -12.41 23.43 1.62
N THR A 27 -13.19 22.36 1.88
CA THR A 27 -14.37 22.43 2.75
C THR A 27 -14.06 22.15 4.22
N GLY A 28 -12.93 21.51 4.53
CA GLY A 28 -12.59 21.07 5.89
C GLY A 28 -13.38 19.86 6.37
N GLU A 29 -14.24 19.27 5.53
CA GLU A 29 -15.01 18.08 5.88
C GLU A 29 -14.13 16.83 5.91
N ALA A 30 -14.38 15.93 6.86
CA ALA A 30 -13.64 14.67 6.93
C ALA A 30 -14.07 13.71 5.82
N ILE A 31 -13.11 13.17 5.07
CA ILE A 31 -13.34 12.32 3.89
C ILE A 31 -12.98 10.85 4.13
N ALA A 32 -12.00 10.58 4.99
CA ALA A 32 -11.55 9.22 5.29
C ALA A 32 -10.73 9.20 6.59
N SER A 33 -10.40 8.00 7.07
CA SER A 33 -9.34 7.82 8.07
C SER A 33 -8.29 6.80 7.64
N ALA A 34 -7.05 6.97 8.10
CA ALA A 34 -5.92 6.09 7.77
C ALA A 34 -5.19 5.63 9.03
N SER A 35 -4.81 4.36 9.08
CA SER A 35 -4.02 3.79 10.18
C SER A 35 -3.10 2.68 9.67
N ALA A 36 -1.86 2.70 10.15
CA ALA A 36 -0.90 1.62 10.02
C ALA A 36 -0.61 0.94 11.38
N LYS A 37 -1.35 1.29 12.44
CA LYS A 37 -1.20 0.66 13.76
C LYS A 37 -1.53 -0.84 13.66
N GLY A 38 -0.79 -1.67 14.40
CA GLY A 38 -1.01 -3.13 14.40
C GLY A 38 -0.43 -3.88 13.20
N LEU A 39 0.14 -3.18 12.21
CA LEU A 39 0.80 -3.83 11.09
C LEU A 39 2.19 -4.36 11.49
N ASP A 40 2.46 -5.61 11.13
CA ASP A 40 3.78 -6.22 11.29
C ASP A 40 4.73 -5.81 10.15
N PHE A 41 5.49 -4.74 10.36
CA PHE A 41 6.45 -4.24 9.37
C PHE A 41 7.59 -5.22 9.05
N ALA A 42 7.93 -6.12 9.97
CA ALA A 42 8.95 -7.14 9.72
C ALA A 42 8.43 -8.17 8.72
N ALA A 43 7.20 -8.66 8.89
CA ALA A 43 6.54 -9.54 7.93
C ALA A 43 6.33 -8.86 6.57
N ILE A 44 5.92 -7.59 6.54
CA ILE A 44 5.74 -6.80 5.31
C ILE A 44 7.05 -6.72 4.52
N THR A 45 8.14 -6.36 5.20
CA THR A 45 9.46 -6.24 4.56
C THR A 45 9.99 -7.60 4.11
N SER A 46 9.79 -8.65 4.92
CA SER A 46 10.14 -10.02 4.57
C SER A 46 9.41 -10.48 3.30
N TYR A 47 8.10 -10.24 3.20
CA TYR A 47 7.31 -10.56 2.03
C TYR A 47 7.78 -9.80 0.78
N ALA A 48 8.06 -8.50 0.90
CA ALA A 48 8.57 -7.71 -0.22
C ALA A 48 9.90 -8.27 -0.75
N ARG A 49 10.81 -8.69 0.15
CA ARG A 49 12.11 -9.27 -0.22
C ARG A 49 12.03 -10.70 -0.74
N LYS A 50 11.14 -11.54 -0.21
CA LYS A 50 11.03 -12.96 -0.59
C LYS A 50 10.13 -13.19 -1.81
N THR A 51 9.14 -12.34 -2.03
CA THR A 51 8.14 -12.50 -3.10
C THR A 51 8.29 -11.44 -4.20
N GLY A 52 8.25 -10.15 -3.81
CA GLY A 52 8.28 -9.05 -4.78
C GLY A 52 9.63 -8.92 -5.50
N ASN A 53 10.73 -9.00 -4.76
CA ASN A 53 12.08 -8.84 -5.32
C ASN A 53 12.42 -9.92 -6.36
N PRO A 54 12.23 -11.24 -6.11
CA PRO A 54 12.47 -12.25 -7.13
C PRO A 54 11.60 -12.08 -8.37
N ALA A 55 10.33 -11.69 -8.21
CA ALA A 55 9.43 -11.46 -9.35
C ALA A 55 9.96 -10.34 -10.27
N LEU A 56 10.37 -9.20 -9.69
CA LEU A 56 10.88 -8.06 -10.45
C LEU A 56 12.30 -8.27 -11.00
N ARG A 57 13.16 -9.01 -10.29
CA ARG A 57 14.54 -9.28 -10.72
C ARG A 57 14.65 -10.32 -11.84
N LYS A 58 13.64 -11.17 -12.01
CA LYS A 58 13.55 -12.08 -13.16
C LYS A 58 13.30 -11.34 -14.48
N MET A 59 12.83 -10.10 -14.41
CA MET A 59 12.55 -9.27 -15.58
C MET A 59 13.78 -8.46 -16.01
N THR A 60 13.87 -8.21 -17.31
CA THR A 60 14.77 -7.23 -17.93
C THR A 60 14.30 -5.80 -17.65
N PHE A 61 15.15 -4.82 -17.96
CA PHE A 61 14.78 -3.41 -17.88
C PHE A 61 13.63 -3.06 -18.83
N HIS A 62 13.60 -3.63 -20.04
CA HIS A 62 12.55 -3.38 -21.02
C HIS A 62 11.20 -3.92 -20.57
N GLU A 63 11.15 -5.12 -20.00
CA GLU A 63 9.91 -5.70 -19.45
C GLU A 63 9.35 -4.86 -18.31
N ARG A 64 10.21 -4.39 -17.39
CA ARG A 64 9.78 -3.45 -16.34
C ARG A 64 9.31 -2.11 -16.93
N GLY A 65 9.95 -1.63 -18.00
CA GLY A 65 9.49 -0.44 -18.74
C GLY A 65 8.09 -0.63 -19.34
N ASN A 66 7.82 -1.78 -19.93
CA ASN A 66 6.50 -2.11 -20.46
C ASN A 66 5.43 -2.24 -19.37
N MET A 67 5.77 -2.80 -18.20
CA MET A 67 4.85 -2.82 -17.05
C MET A 67 4.50 -1.41 -16.58
N LEU A 68 5.49 -0.51 -16.50
CA LEU A 68 5.24 0.90 -16.17
C LEU A 68 4.37 1.57 -17.23
N LYS A 69 4.60 1.29 -18.51
CA LYS A 69 3.78 1.79 -19.62
C LYS A 69 2.34 1.30 -19.54
N ALA A 70 2.10 0.07 -19.07
CA ALA A 70 0.75 -0.48 -18.93
C ALA A 70 -0.03 0.11 -17.74
N LEU A 71 0.65 0.74 -16.79
CA LEU A 71 0.02 1.41 -15.64
C LEU A 71 -0.43 2.85 -15.96
N ALA A 72 0.24 3.49 -16.91
CA ALA A 72 -0.02 4.87 -17.34
C ALA A 72 -1.15 4.94 -18.38
#